data_AF-A0A964BYH8-F1
#
_entry.id   AF-A0A964BYH8-F1
#
_cell.length_a   1.000
_cell.length_b   1.000
_cell.length_c   1.000
_cell.angle_alpha   90.00
_cell.angle_beta   90.00
_cell.angle_gamma   90.00
#
_symmetry.space_group_name_H-M   'P 1'
#
loop_
_entity.id
_entity.type
_entity.pdbx_description
1 polymer ?
#
loop_
_entity_poly.entity_id
_entity_poly.type
_entity_poly.pdbx_seq_one_letter_code
_entity_poly.pdbx_strand_id
1 'polypeptide(L)'
;MRKYIVFRAEGRQPGWEDRMLSHTHSLTRILAEYFDSSDRPIPQPGYRPTEFVRVEAEHEPNFHGWSTHYKTGDWEVARVETYTSDTEGSSSEFGTEGSSSEFGMVVICYCRYNPIGSQLKPMPDRLVSIDSFGGDREAYETWLESQKDRQPAEV
;
A
#
# COMPACT_ATOMS: atom_id res chain seq x y z
N MET A 1 12.96 1.28 10.85
CA MET A 1 13.58 0.32 9.90
C MET A 1 12.66 0.18 8.69
N ARG A 2 13.17 0.34 7.45
CA ARG A 2 12.36 0.18 6.24
C ARG A 2 12.02 -1.29 5.99
N LYS A 3 10.75 -1.59 5.71
CA LYS A 3 10.22 -2.94 5.51
C LYS A 3 9.60 -3.04 4.12
N TYR A 4 9.90 -4.12 3.41
CA TYR A 4 9.19 -4.47 2.19
C TYR A 4 8.25 -5.64 2.50
N ILE A 5 6.94 -5.38 2.42
CA ILE A 5 5.89 -6.32 2.83
C ILE A 5 5.16 -6.82 1.59
N VAL A 6 5.17 -8.13 1.37
CA VAL A 6 4.53 -8.78 0.23
C VAL A 6 3.39 -9.67 0.73
N PHE A 7 2.17 -9.36 0.33
CA PHE A 7 1.02 -10.23 0.52
C PHE A 7 0.90 -11.17 -0.66
N ARG A 8 0.85 -12.48 -0.42
CA ARG A 8 0.73 -13.49 -1.46
C ARG A 8 -0.29 -14.57 -1.10
N ALA A 9 -1.00 -15.09 -2.08
CA ALA A 9 -1.87 -16.24 -1.90
C ALA A 9 -1.09 -17.51 -1.54
N GLU A 10 -1.58 -18.27 -0.55
CA GLU A 10 -1.00 -19.55 -0.13
C GLU A 10 -1.51 -20.74 -0.95
N GLY A 11 -0.63 -21.44 -1.66
CA GLY A 11 -1.02 -22.63 -2.43
C GLY A 11 -1.85 -22.28 -3.67
N ARG A 12 -2.94 -23.04 -3.91
CA ARG A 12 -3.88 -22.85 -5.04
C ARG A 12 -5.18 -22.20 -4.57
N GLN A 13 -5.09 -20.91 -4.20
CA GLN A 13 -6.26 -20.10 -3.85
C GLN A 13 -6.94 -19.57 -5.12
N PRO A 14 -8.23 -19.20 -5.05
CA PRO A 14 -8.97 -18.68 -6.20
C PRO A 14 -8.38 -17.38 -6.78
N GLY A 15 -8.77 -17.10 -8.02
CA GLY A 15 -8.46 -15.86 -8.74
C GLY A 15 -6.99 -15.71 -9.13
N TRP A 16 -6.24 -16.81 -9.24
CA TRP A 16 -4.84 -16.73 -9.71
C TRP A 16 -4.78 -16.56 -11.23
N GLU A 17 -5.79 -17.04 -11.94
CA GLU A 17 -5.99 -16.90 -13.38
C GLU A 17 -6.10 -15.43 -13.81
N ASP A 18 -6.74 -14.62 -12.97
CA ASP A 18 -6.98 -13.20 -13.22
C ASP A 18 -5.85 -12.30 -12.70
N ARG A 19 -4.87 -12.87 -11.97
CA ARG A 19 -3.73 -12.14 -11.40
C ARG A 19 -2.53 -12.22 -12.33
N MET A 20 -2.40 -11.23 -13.21
CA MET A 20 -1.30 -11.14 -14.19
C MET A 20 -0.44 -9.92 -13.94
N LEU A 21 0.88 -10.10 -14.03
CA LEU A 21 1.82 -8.97 -14.08
C LEU A 21 1.62 -8.20 -15.38
N SER A 22 1.43 -6.89 -15.29
CA SER A 22 1.11 -6.03 -16.44
C SER A 22 2.14 -6.06 -17.56
N HIS A 23 3.42 -6.20 -17.23
CA HIS A 23 4.54 -6.10 -18.18
C HIS A 23 4.86 -7.43 -18.90
N THR A 24 4.58 -8.57 -18.28
CA THR A 24 4.92 -9.90 -18.82
C THR A 24 3.72 -10.79 -19.07
N HIS A 25 2.53 -10.37 -18.63
CA HIS A 25 1.32 -11.21 -18.62
C HIS A 25 1.51 -12.54 -17.87
N SER A 26 2.55 -12.63 -17.03
CA SER A 26 2.82 -13.83 -16.24
C SER A 26 1.91 -13.87 -15.02
N LEU A 27 1.41 -15.06 -14.71
CA LEU A 27 0.54 -15.27 -13.56
C LEU A 27 1.32 -15.09 -12.27
N THR A 28 0.73 -14.39 -11.32
CA THR A 28 1.33 -14.13 -10.01
C THR A 28 0.43 -14.56 -8.88
N ARG A 29 1.07 -14.89 -7.76
CA ARG A 29 0.38 -15.11 -6.48
C ARG A 29 0.42 -13.88 -5.59
N ILE A 30 1.07 -12.81 -6.02
CA ILE A 30 1.14 -11.54 -5.27
C ILE A 30 -0.25 -10.89 -5.28
N LEU A 31 -0.69 -10.46 -4.10
CA LEU A 31 -1.96 -9.78 -3.85
C LEU A 31 -1.75 -8.28 -3.71
N ALA A 32 -0.72 -7.89 -2.95
CA ALA A 32 -0.35 -6.51 -2.69
C ALA A 32 1.10 -6.43 -2.24
N GLU A 33 1.72 -5.27 -2.46
CA GLU A 33 3.09 -4.98 -2.05
C GLU A 33 3.10 -3.61 -1.36
N TYR A 34 3.70 -3.53 -0.17
CA TYR A 34 3.85 -2.29 0.58
C TYR A 34 5.32 -2.01 0.87
N PHE A 35 5.74 -0.78 0.61
CA PHE A 35 7.03 -0.23 1.01
C PHE A 35 6.83 0.60 2.28
N ASP A 36 7.05 -0.01 3.44
CA ASP A 36 6.73 0.57 4.73
C ASP A 36 7.97 1.20 5.38
N SER A 37 7.96 2.53 5.48
CA SER A 37 8.98 3.29 6.21
C SER A 37 8.50 3.74 7.61
N SER A 38 7.34 3.27 8.06
CA SER A 38 6.78 3.60 9.38
C SER A 38 7.28 2.66 10.48
N ASP A 39 7.06 3.08 11.73
CA ASP A 39 7.33 2.26 12.92
C ASP A 39 6.16 1.32 13.28
N ARG A 40 5.19 1.13 12.38
CA ARG A 40 4.06 0.22 12.61
C ARG A 40 4.55 -1.24 12.74
N PRO A 41 3.88 -2.08 13.55
CA PRO A 41 4.22 -3.50 13.59
C PRO A 41 3.98 -4.17 12.24
N ILE A 42 4.73 -5.24 11.95
CA ILE A 42 4.48 -6.07 10.77
C ILE A 42 3.11 -6.76 10.88
N PRO A 43 2.44 -7.07 9.76
CA PRO A 43 1.21 -7.84 9.76
C PRO A 43 1.39 -9.18 10.48
N GLN A 44 0.34 -9.62 11.17
CA GLN A 44 0.27 -10.90 11.88
C GLN A 44 -0.86 -11.76 11.32
N PRO A 45 -0.90 -13.08 11.60
CA PRO A 45 -2.05 -13.90 11.27
C PRO A 45 -3.38 -13.27 11.73
N GLY A 46 -4.39 -13.30 10.86
CA GLY A 46 -5.67 -12.61 11.04
C GLY A 46 -5.73 -11.20 10.44
N TYR A 47 -4.58 -10.58 10.12
CA TYR A 47 -4.57 -9.30 9.41
C TYR A 47 -5.16 -9.43 8.00
N ARG A 48 -5.82 -8.36 7.53
CA ARG A 48 -6.42 -8.29 6.19
C ARG A 48 -5.91 -7.04 5.47
N PRO A 49 -5.17 -7.17 4.36
CA PRO A 49 -4.73 -6.00 3.60
C PRO A 49 -5.93 -5.21 3.08
N THR A 50 -5.77 -3.90 3.02
CA THR A 50 -6.78 -3.01 2.44
C THR A 50 -6.84 -3.23 0.93
N GLU A 51 -8.05 -3.39 0.42
CA GLU A 51 -8.32 -3.49 -1.00
C GLU A 51 -8.78 -2.13 -1.51
N PHE A 52 -8.17 -1.67 -2.60
CA PHE A 52 -8.51 -0.43 -3.26
C PHE A 52 -9.30 -0.73 -4.52
N VAL A 53 -10.47 -0.11 -4.64
CA VAL A 53 -11.42 -0.37 -5.71
C VAL A 53 -11.69 0.92 -6.46
N ARG A 54 -11.81 0.81 -7.78
CA ARG A 54 -12.29 1.89 -8.64
C ARG A 54 -13.77 1.65 -8.93
N VAL A 55 -14.60 2.58 -8.47
CA VAL A 55 -16.02 2.66 -8.83
C VAL A 55 -16.12 3.62 -10.01
N GLU A 56 -16.41 3.11 -11.21
CA GLU A 56 -16.41 3.91 -12.45
C GLU A 56 -17.38 5.09 -12.41
N ALA A 57 -18.55 4.92 -11.79
CA ALA A 57 -19.56 5.97 -11.66
C ALA A 57 -19.05 7.19 -10.85
N GLU A 58 -18.05 6.99 -10.00
CA GLU A 58 -17.48 8.01 -9.13
C GLU A 58 -16.05 8.37 -9.52
N HIS A 59 -15.53 7.83 -10.63
CA HIS A 59 -14.17 8.14 -11.07
C HIS A 59 -14.14 9.46 -11.85
N GLU A 60 -13.58 10.49 -11.22
CA GLU A 60 -13.28 11.75 -11.87
C GLU A 60 -11.76 11.85 -12.16
N PRO A 61 -11.32 11.78 -13.43
CA PRO A 61 -9.89 11.71 -13.78
C PRO A 61 -9.03 12.86 -13.25
N ASN A 62 -9.63 14.05 -13.05
CA ASN A 62 -8.93 15.23 -12.57
C ASN A 62 -8.83 15.31 -11.03
N PHE A 63 -9.54 14.44 -10.32
CA PHE A 63 -9.72 14.52 -8.88
C PHE A 63 -9.26 13.22 -8.19
N HIS A 64 -9.73 12.08 -8.71
CA HIS A 64 -9.36 10.75 -8.25
C HIS A 64 -8.13 10.24 -8.99
N GLY A 65 -7.25 9.55 -8.24
CA GLY A 65 -6.25 8.68 -8.84
C GLY A 65 -6.91 7.43 -9.43
N TRP A 66 -6.18 6.31 -9.45
CA TRP A 66 -6.73 5.06 -9.98
C TRP A 66 -7.84 4.44 -9.11
N SER A 67 -7.93 4.79 -7.83
CA SER A 67 -8.89 4.21 -6.88
C SER A 67 -9.79 5.30 -6.30
N THR A 68 -11.08 4.99 -6.19
CA THR A 68 -12.08 5.90 -5.61
C THR A 68 -12.52 5.44 -4.22
N HIS A 69 -12.35 4.15 -3.91
CA HIS A 69 -12.78 3.56 -2.66
C HIS A 69 -11.76 2.60 -2.08
N TYR A 70 -11.93 2.30 -0.80
CA TYR A 70 -11.21 1.24 -0.11
C TYR A 70 -12.15 0.41 0.76
N LYS A 71 -11.78 -0.85 0.99
CA LYS A 71 -12.45 -1.75 1.92
C LYS A 71 -11.44 -2.65 2.63
N THR A 72 -11.86 -3.29 3.71
CA THR A 72 -11.09 -4.40 4.28
C THR A 72 -11.12 -5.57 3.31
N GLY A 73 -9.95 -6.09 2.91
CA GLY A 73 -9.87 -7.12 1.89
C GLY A 73 -10.40 -8.50 2.33
N ASP A 74 -10.74 -9.30 1.33
CA ASP A 74 -11.21 -10.69 1.47
C ASP A 74 -10.09 -11.68 1.80
N TRP A 75 -8.83 -11.24 1.69
CA TRP A 75 -7.66 -12.04 1.99
C TRP A 75 -7.26 -11.87 3.46
N GLU A 76 -7.00 -12.98 4.13
CA GLU A 76 -6.55 -12.99 5.52
C GLU A 76 -5.17 -13.62 5.60
N VAL A 77 -4.25 -12.95 6.29
CA VAL A 77 -2.91 -13.50 6.58
C VAL A 77 -3.08 -14.75 7.42
N ALA A 78 -2.59 -15.87 6.92
CA ALA A 78 -2.54 -17.15 7.62
C ALA A 78 -1.17 -17.39 8.27
N ARG A 79 -0.11 -16.90 7.62
CA ARG A 79 1.28 -17.12 8.06
C ARG A 79 2.18 -15.99 7.59
N VAL A 80 3.24 -15.72 8.35
CA VAL A 80 4.19 -14.65 8.08
C VAL A 80 5.60 -15.23 8.13
N GLU A 81 6.42 -14.89 7.13
CA GLU A 81 7.86 -15.13 7.11
C GLU A 81 8.58 -13.80 7.07
N THR A 82 9.69 -13.69 7.80
CA THR A 82 10.50 -12.47 7.87
C THR A 82 11.94 -12.79 7.52
N TYR A 83 12.54 -11.94 6.69
CA TYR A 83 13.95 -12.01 6.31
C TYR A 83 14.60 -10.70 6.68
N THR A 84 15.53 -10.74 7.62
CA THR A 84 16.35 -9.59 8.02
C THR A 84 17.68 -9.65 7.28
N SER A 85 18.22 -8.49 6.92
CA SER A 85 19.62 -8.44 6.48
C SER A 85 20.48 -8.52 7.74
N ASP A 86 21.19 -9.63 7.92
CA ASP A 86 22.12 -9.84 9.04
C ASP A 86 23.43 -9.07 8.83
N THR A 87 23.36 -7.80 8.44
CA THR A 87 24.54 -6.91 8.32
C THR A 87 24.90 -6.28 9.67
N GLU A 88 24.95 -7.10 10.72
CA GLU A 88 25.74 -6.82 11.91
C GLU A 88 27.05 -7.61 11.78
N GLY A 89 28.03 -7.05 11.05
CA GLY A 89 29.39 -7.64 11.01
C GLY A 89 30.22 -7.45 9.75
N SER A 90 29.68 -6.95 8.64
CA SER A 90 30.50 -6.67 7.44
C SER A 90 31.11 -5.27 7.48
N SER A 91 31.94 -4.99 8.49
CA SER A 91 33.09 -4.12 8.27
C SER A 91 34.08 -4.91 7.39
N SER A 92 33.78 -5.04 6.09
CA SER A 92 34.78 -5.56 5.17
C SER A 92 35.92 -4.56 5.14
N GLU A 93 37.11 -4.98 5.58
CA GLU A 93 38.35 -4.19 5.56
C GLU A 93 38.76 -3.73 4.14
N PHE A 94 38.06 -4.21 3.12
CA PHE A 94 38.04 -3.62 1.80
C PHE A 94 36.73 -2.86 1.63
N GLY A 95 36.83 -1.53 1.68
CA GLY A 95 35.73 -0.58 1.58
C GLY A 95 35.01 -0.65 0.23
N THR A 96 34.17 -1.67 0.06
CA THR A 96 33.10 -1.63 -0.94
C THR A 96 31.96 -0.85 -0.31
N GLU A 97 32.00 0.47 -0.44
CA GLU A 97 30.81 1.30 -0.27
C GLU A 97 29.70 0.74 -1.18
N GLY A 98 28.55 0.35 -0.60
CA GLY A 98 27.34 0.14 -1.40
C GLY A 98 26.54 -1.14 -1.21
N SER A 99 26.58 -1.82 -0.05
CA SER A 99 25.55 -2.82 0.27
C SER A 99 24.78 -2.45 1.53
N SER A 100 24.23 -1.23 1.57
CA SER A 100 23.07 -0.97 2.42
C SER A 100 21.85 -1.51 1.70
N SER A 101 21.33 -2.67 2.13
CA SER A 101 20.03 -3.14 1.66
C SER A 101 18.99 -2.02 1.86
N GLU A 102 18.29 -1.60 0.79
CA GLU A 102 17.30 -0.52 0.83
C GLU A 102 16.22 -0.77 1.91
N PHE A 103 15.93 -2.05 2.15
CA PHE A 103 15.06 -2.54 3.20
C PHE A 103 15.88 -3.27 4.26
N GLY A 104 15.68 -2.93 5.53
CA GLY A 104 16.26 -3.68 6.65
C GLY A 104 15.55 -5.02 6.89
N MET A 105 14.33 -5.18 6.34
CA MET A 105 13.51 -6.38 6.51
C MET A 105 12.60 -6.60 5.30
N VAL A 106 12.47 -7.84 4.86
CA VAL A 106 11.44 -8.31 3.93
C VAL A 106 10.45 -9.19 4.69
N VAL A 107 9.16 -8.94 4.52
CA VAL A 107 8.07 -9.68 5.18
C VAL A 107 7.19 -10.31 4.10
N ILE A 108 7.06 -11.63 4.13
CA ILE A 108 6.16 -12.37 3.24
C ILE A 108 4.94 -12.82 4.05
N CYS A 109 3.79 -12.25 3.75
CA CYS A 109 2.50 -12.62 4.31
C CYS A 109 1.80 -13.61 3.38
N TYR A 110 1.66 -14.86 3.81
CA TYR A 110 0.90 -15.89 3.12
C TYR A 110 -0.57 -15.77 3.51
N CYS A 111 -1.44 -15.55 2.53
CA CYS A 111 -2.84 -15.26 2.71
C CYS A 111 -3.72 -16.40 2.20
N ARG A 112 -4.79 -16.68 2.95
CA ARG A 112 -5.91 -17.52 2.52
C ARG A 112 -7.08 -16.66 2.11
N TYR A 113 -7.83 -17.11 1.11
CA TYR A 113 -9.08 -16.44 0.75
C TYR A 113 -10.13 -16.72 1.83
N ASN A 114 -10.64 -15.68 2.47
CA ASN A 114 -11.67 -15.78 3.51
C ASN A 114 -12.62 -14.57 3.39
N PRO A 115 -13.54 -14.59 2.40
CA PRO A 115 -14.29 -13.42 1.99
C PRO A 115 -15.19 -12.88 3.09
N ILE A 116 -15.30 -11.54 3.13
CA ILE A 116 -16.13 -10.82 4.09
C ILE A 116 -16.98 -9.78 3.34
N GLY A 117 -18.19 -9.54 3.83
CA GLY A 117 -19.05 -8.46 3.32
C GLY A 117 -18.61 -7.09 3.85
N SER A 118 -17.34 -6.71 3.67
CA SER A 118 -16.83 -5.44 4.17
C SER A 118 -17.44 -4.26 3.40
N GLN A 119 -17.81 -3.21 4.13
CA GLN A 119 -18.38 -2.01 3.53
C GLN A 119 -17.30 -1.27 2.72
N LEU A 120 -17.67 -0.88 1.50
CA LEU A 120 -16.88 -0.01 0.66
C LEU A 120 -16.94 1.42 1.18
N LYS A 121 -15.78 2.07 1.37
CA LYS A 121 -15.68 3.45 1.89
C LYS A 121 -15.02 4.34 0.84
N PRO A 122 -15.52 5.58 0.63
CA PRO A 122 -14.87 6.52 -0.27
C PRO A 122 -13.46 6.83 0.24
N MET A 123 -12.52 7.05 -0.69
CA MET A 123 -11.18 7.49 -0.35
C MET A 123 -11.24 8.81 0.42
N PRO A 124 -10.43 8.97 1.49
CA PRO A 124 -10.39 10.23 2.21
C PRO A 124 -9.82 11.33 1.31
N ASP A 125 -10.26 12.57 1.56
CA ASP A 125 -9.68 13.74 0.92
C ASP A 125 -8.17 13.81 1.17
N ARG A 126 -7.46 14.42 0.21
CA ARG A 126 -6.02 14.61 0.32
C ARG A 126 -5.73 15.51 1.53
N LEU A 127 -4.91 15.00 2.44
CA LEU A 127 -4.39 15.81 3.55
C LEU A 127 -3.37 16.80 3.00
N VAL A 128 -3.78 18.06 2.91
CA VAL A 128 -2.93 19.17 2.46
C VAL A 128 -2.67 20.09 3.65
N SER A 129 -1.39 20.25 4.00
CA SER A 129 -0.94 21.16 5.05
C SER A 129 -0.11 22.30 4.46
N ILE A 130 0.20 23.31 5.28
CA ILE A 130 1.11 24.38 4.88
C ILE A 130 2.50 23.87 4.45
N ASP A 131 2.93 22.73 5.00
CA ASP A 131 4.19 22.08 4.62
C ASP A 131 4.15 21.58 3.16
N SER A 132 2.96 21.27 2.63
CA SER A 132 2.78 20.91 1.22
C SER A 132 3.11 22.07 0.27
N PHE A 133 3.15 23.30 0.79
CA PHE A 133 3.53 24.53 0.09
C PHE A 133 4.91 25.04 0.51
N GLY A 134 5.73 24.21 1.17
CA GLY A 134 7.05 24.62 1.64
C GLY A 134 7.01 25.72 2.71
N GLY A 135 5.91 25.84 3.45
CA GLY A 135 5.70 26.89 4.46
C GLY A 135 5.07 28.18 3.91
N ASP A 136 4.76 28.26 2.61
CA ASP A 136 4.08 29.41 2.02
C ASP A 136 2.61 29.46 2.47
N ARG A 137 2.32 30.41 3.36
CA ARG A 137 0.98 30.62 3.92
C ARG A 137 0.00 31.20 2.91
N GLU A 138 0.43 32.12 2.06
CA GLU A 138 -0.46 32.79 1.10
C GLU A 138 -0.93 31.79 0.03
N ALA A 139 -0.01 30.94 -0.44
CA ALA A 139 -0.35 29.85 -1.36
C ALA A 139 -1.31 28.83 -0.74
N TYR A 140 -1.10 28.47 0.53
CA TYR A 140 -1.99 27.57 1.27
C TYR A 140 -3.39 28.15 1.46
N GLU A 141 -3.51 29.42 1.83
CA GLU A 141 -4.80 30.10 2.01
C GLU A 141 -5.56 30.24 0.69
N THR A 142 -4.87 30.60 -0.39
CA THR A 142 -5.45 30.64 -1.75
C THR A 142 -5.98 29.26 -2.16
N TRP A 143 -5.22 28.20 -1.87
CA TRP A 143 -5.67 26.84 -2.12
C TRP A 143 -6.91 26.47 -1.28
N LEU A 144 -6.93 26.78 0.02
CA LEU A 144 -8.07 26.52 0.91
C LEU A 144 -9.34 27.21 0.40
N GLU A 145 -9.24 28.45 -0.07
CA GLU A 145 -10.37 29.17 -0.66
C GLU A 145 -10.89 28.49 -1.93
N SER A 146 -9.99 28.03 -2.81
CA SER A 146 -10.37 27.29 -4.01
C SER A 146 -11.05 25.93 -3.73
N GLN A 147 -10.93 25.40 -2.51
CA GLN A 147 -11.61 24.18 -2.08
C GLN A 147 -13.00 24.44 -1.48
N LYS A 148 -13.32 25.66 -1.00
CA LYS A 148 -14.62 25.94 -0.32
C LYS A 148 -15.82 25.82 -1.26
N ASP A 149 -15.63 26.10 -2.55
CA ASP A 149 -16.68 25.98 -3.57
C ASP A 149 -16.82 24.55 -4.12
N ARG A 150 -16.01 23.61 -3.63
CA ARG A 150 -16.03 22.20 -4.03
C ARG A 150 -16.84 21.41 -3.00
N GLN A 151 -18.14 21.23 -3.27
CA GLN A 151 -18.97 20.35 -2.45
C GLN A 151 -18.40 18.91 -2.49
N PRO A 152 -18.33 18.21 -1.35
CA PRO A 152 -18.14 16.76 -1.39
C PRO A 152 -19.35 16.13 -2.08
N ALA A 153 -19.12 15.12 -2.91
CA ALA A 153 -20.19 14.31 -3.47
C ALA A 153 -21.06 13.76 -2.30
N GLU A 154 -22.34 14.11 -2.27
CA GLU A 154 -23.28 13.54 -1.30
C GLU A 154 -23.39 12.03 -1.52
N VAL A 155 -23.31 11.27 -0.42
CA VAL A 155 -23.43 9.80 -0.34
C VAL A 155 -24.88 9.40 -0.10
#